data_AF-A0A7V6U8V7-F1
#
_entry.id   AF-A0A7V6U8V7-F1
#
_cell.length_a   1.000
_cell.length_b   1.000
_cell.length_c   1.000
_cell.angle_alpha   90.00
_cell.angle_beta   90.00
_cell.angle_gamma   90.00
#
_symmetry.space_group_name_H-M   'P 1'
#
loop_
_entity.id
_entity.type
_entity.pdbx_description
1 polymer ?
#
loop_
_entity_poly.entity_id
_entity_poly.type
_entity_poly.pdbx_seq_one_letter_code
_entity_poly.pdbx_strand_id
1 'polypeptide(L)'
;MKTKILSSAEGSVEDVSEGYSEESKEKYMVKSPIKKVGYFLVRVVVGIAIVLVVNLIFRGNFLSAITLDPASKVEKLAAGSKITKGFANDEFRIYYAETTDEIISYVFIKKLGIWLQEYPFDRYNKNISGISFGRNHAYYYGNFALNDEYDLVVDDRGNKIYPNITNLGSKKAAVYQIPLNSKDKISYCFVDSENVVNKEKLFLDGKVKFYKYVNGNTTEYCSTIGELKEEKGYLWTLIEKCIESTDESHEIPDGRVYKSGVPGDTIWKIYVSYNTGDFINLEPGRKGYDWTGSVSFNIELKGQHPGTIGMYWRDYTEFSLYDKISGESAVYNVVIPEELYKYFEEI
;
A
#
# COMPACT_ATOMS: atom_id res chain seq x y z
N MET A 1 80.80 29.70 11.60
CA MET A 1 82.03 29.30 10.88
C MET A 1 81.73 29.38 9.39
N LYS A 2 82.52 30.18 8.67
CA LYS A 2 82.64 30.33 7.21
C LYS A 2 81.38 30.82 6.46
N THR A 3 81.29 32.13 6.14
CA THR A 3 81.89 32.82 4.96
C THR A 3 81.23 32.33 3.67
N LYS A 4 80.75 33.15 2.72
CA LYS A 4 81.25 34.38 2.07
C LYS A 4 80.48 34.39 0.71
N ILE A 5 80.21 35.44 -0.06
CA ILE A 5 80.60 36.85 -0.12
C ILE A 5 79.92 37.44 -1.38
N LEU A 6 79.63 38.75 -1.35
CA LEU A 6 79.74 39.75 -2.45
C LEU A 6 78.86 39.57 -3.71
N SER A 7 78.48 40.62 -4.42
CA SER A 7 78.83 42.06 -4.33
C SER A 7 77.94 42.84 -5.29
N SER A 8 77.67 44.10 -4.91
CA SER A 8 77.80 45.35 -5.70
C SER A 8 77.10 45.44 -7.07
N ALA A 9 76.63 46.59 -7.55
CA ALA A 9 77.09 47.94 -7.29
C ALA A 9 76.00 48.94 -7.69
N GLU A 10 76.13 50.13 -7.13
CA GLU A 10 75.47 51.37 -7.47
C GLU A 10 75.67 51.76 -8.95
N GLY A 11 74.74 52.58 -9.46
CA GLY A 11 74.85 53.22 -10.76
C GLY A 11 73.75 54.26 -10.93
N SER A 12 74.03 55.48 -10.49
CA SER A 12 73.31 56.73 -10.71
C SER A 12 73.16 57.11 -12.19
N VAL A 13 72.14 57.90 -12.53
CA VAL A 13 72.22 59.26 -13.15
C VAL A 13 70.88 59.59 -13.82
N GLU A 14 70.43 60.83 -13.58
CA GLU A 14 69.25 61.51 -14.09
C GLU A 14 69.31 61.87 -15.60
N ASP A 15 68.11 62.10 -16.12
CA ASP A 15 67.69 63.14 -17.08
C ASP A 15 67.63 62.92 -18.62
N VAL A 16 66.36 62.96 -19.07
CA VAL A 16 65.74 63.77 -20.15
C VAL A 16 66.17 63.55 -21.61
N SER A 17 65.22 63.12 -22.45
CA SER A 17 64.66 63.93 -23.57
C SER A 17 63.72 63.14 -24.48
N GLU A 18 62.85 63.91 -25.14
CA GLU A 18 61.64 63.57 -25.89
C GLU A 18 61.84 62.79 -27.22
N GLY A 19 60.74 62.15 -27.69
CA GLY A 19 60.33 62.23 -29.10
C GLY A 19 60.07 60.94 -29.88
N TYR A 20 58.78 60.63 -30.12
CA TYR A 20 58.15 59.80 -31.18
C TYR A 20 58.62 58.32 -31.33
N SER A 21 57.80 57.29 -31.63
CA SER A 21 56.57 57.15 -32.42
C SER A 21 55.83 55.83 -32.05
N GLU A 22 54.72 55.58 -32.76
CA GLU A 22 53.71 54.53 -32.66
C GLU A 22 54.20 53.09 -32.32
N GLU A 23 53.46 52.38 -31.44
CA GLU A 23 52.63 51.22 -31.80
C GLU A 23 52.30 50.32 -30.58
N SER A 24 51.00 50.18 -30.34
CA SER A 24 50.33 48.95 -29.91
C SER A 24 50.38 48.50 -28.43
N LYS A 25 49.16 48.19 -27.93
CA LYS A 25 48.82 47.39 -26.73
C LYS A 25 49.02 48.16 -25.41
N GLU A 26 48.03 48.34 -24.55
CA GLU A 26 47.10 47.35 -24.03
C GLU A 26 45.74 47.98 -23.70
N LYS A 27 44.70 47.44 -24.36
CA LYS A 27 43.34 47.50 -23.86
C LYS A 27 43.24 46.41 -22.78
N TYR A 28 43.56 46.72 -21.52
CA TYR A 28 43.27 45.82 -20.41
C TYR A 28 41.75 45.74 -20.24
N MET A 29 41.18 44.75 -20.94
CA MET A 29 39.87 44.20 -20.62
C MET A 29 39.87 43.81 -19.14
N VAL A 30 39.02 44.49 -18.37
CA VAL A 30 38.42 43.92 -17.16
C VAL A 30 37.62 42.69 -17.61
N LYS A 31 38.30 41.53 -17.74
CA LYS A 31 37.66 40.23 -17.91
C LYS A 31 36.98 39.89 -16.58
N SER A 32 35.76 40.39 -16.49
CA SER A 32 34.90 40.39 -15.33
C SER A 32 34.82 39.02 -14.62
N PRO A 33 35.04 38.95 -13.29
CA PRO A 33 34.85 37.74 -12.48
C PRO A 33 33.40 37.22 -12.50
N ILE A 34 32.46 38.02 -12.99
CA ILE A 34 31.04 37.65 -13.16
C ILE A 34 30.87 36.41 -14.05
N LYS A 35 31.70 36.24 -15.09
CA LYS A 35 31.63 35.04 -15.95
C LYS A 35 32.05 33.75 -15.22
N LYS A 36 33.02 33.84 -14.30
CA LYS A 36 33.47 32.68 -13.50
C LYS A 36 32.44 32.31 -12.43
N VAL A 37 31.82 33.30 -11.80
CA VAL A 37 30.74 33.09 -10.82
C VAL A 37 29.49 32.51 -11.50
N GLY A 38 29.11 33.03 -12.67
CA GLY A 38 28.00 32.48 -13.45
C GLY A 38 28.23 31.04 -13.88
N TYR A 39 29.44 30.71 -14.33
CA TYR A 39 29.80 29.34 -14.71
C TYR A 39 29.83 28.37 -13.52
N PHE A 40 30.28 28.84 -12.35
CA PHE A 40 30.21 28.07 -11.11
C PHE A 40 28.77 27.80 -10.67
N LEU A 41 27.90 28.82 -10.70
CA LEU A 41 26.47 28.67 -10.40
C LEU A 41 25.77 27.70 -11.36
N VAL A 42 26.05 27.81 -12.66
CA VAL A 42 25.51 26.86 -13.66
C VAL A 42 25.96 25.44 -13.36
N ARG A 43 27.24 25.21 -13.02
CA ARG A 43 27.74 23.88 -12.63
C ARG A 43 27.07 23.34 -11.36
N VAL A 44 26.84 24.18 -10.35
CA VAL A 44 26.14 23.80 -9.12
C VAL A 44 24.69 23.41 -9.42
N VAL A 45 23.97 24.20 -10.21
CA VAL A 45 22.58 23.92 -10.61
C VAL A 45 22.49 22.64 -11.45
N VAL A 46 23.41 22.45 -12.40
CA VAL A 46 23.48 21.22 -13.20
C VAL A 46 23.81 20.01 -12.32
N GLY A 47 24.73 20.15 -11.36
CA GLY A 47 25.05 19.10 -10.39
C GLY A 47 23.84 18.72 -9.54
N ILE A 48 23.08 19.69 -9.03
CA ILE A 48 21.84 19.47 -8.29
C ILE A 48 20.81 18.78 -9.18
N ALA A 49 20.64 19.22 -10.44
CA ALA A 49 19.72 18.60 -11.38
C ALA A 49 20.08 17.14 -11.70
N ILE A 50 21.37 16.83 -11.88
CA ILE A 50 21.87 15.46 -12.07
C ILE A 50 21.58 14.62 -10.84
N VAL A 51 21.90 15.10 -9.63
CA VAL A 51 21.64 14.38 -8.38
C VAL A 51 20.14 14.12 -8.17
N LEU A 52 19.27 15.08 -8.54
CA LEU A 52 17.82 14.91 -8.50
C LEU A 52 17.36 13.84 -9.48
N VAL A 53 17.78 13.92 -10.74
CA VAL A 53 17.43 12.94 -11.79
C VAL A 53 17.93 11.55 -11.40
N VAL A 54 19.16 11.44 -10.92
CA VAL A 54 19.78 10.20 -10.48
C VAL A 54 19.03 9.62 -9.28
N ASN A 55 18.67 10.43 -8.26
CA ASN A 55 17.84 9.97 -7.14
C ASN A 55 16.45 9.50 -7.57
N LEU A 56 15.84 10.16 -8.55
CA LEU A 56 14.52 9.78 -9.06
C LEU A 56 14.58 8.44 -9.82
N ILE A 57 15.61 8.25 -10.65
CA ILE A 57 15.88 7.01 -11.38
C ILE A 57 16.22 5.86 -10.42
N PHE A 58 17.11 6.09 -9.44
CA PHE A 58 17.45 5.07 -8.43
C PHE A 58 16.26 4.67 -7.55
N ARG A 59 15.25 5.53 -7.41
CA ARG A 59 13.96 5.21 -6.74
C ARG A 59 12.94 4.56 -7.66
N GLY A 60 13.34 4.11 -8.85
CA GLY A 60 12.50 3.40 -9.81
C GLY A 60 11.53 4.28 -10.60
N ASN A 61 11.72 5.61 -10.63
CA ASN A 61 10.88 6.50 -11.45
C ASN A 61 11.51 6.68 -12.83
N PHE A 62 10.75 6.33 -13.89
CA PHE A 62 11.17 6.59 -15.28
C PHE A 62 11.06 8.09 -15.61
N LEU A 63 11.99 8.61 -16.43
CA LEU A 63 11.97 10.01 -16.86
C LEU A 63 10.66 10.41 -17.56
N SER A 64 10.03 9.47 -18.27
CA SER A 64 8.73 9.64 -18.90
C SER A 64 7.59 9.89 -17.90
N ALA A 65 7.76 9.60 -16.61
CA ALA A 65 6.80 9.86 -15.54
C ALA A 65 6.79 11.34 -15.11
N ILE A 66 7.91 12.03 -15.30
CA ILE A 66 8.13 13.39 -14.80
C ILE A 66 7.36 14.41 -15.64
N THR A 67 6.81 15.44 -15.00
CA THR A 67 6.28 16.63 -15.64
C THR A 67 6.36 17.84 -14.72
N LEU A 68 6.40 19.04 -15.31
CA LEU A 68 6.16 20.30 -14.59
C LEU A 68 4.70 20.73 -14.68
N ASP A 69 3.97 20.22 -15.67
CA ASP A 69 2.57 20.50 -15.92
C ASP A 69 1.80 19.18 -16.10
N PRO A 70 1.12 18.70 -15.04
CA PRO A 70 0.25 17.53 -15.11
C PRO A 70 -0.88 17.68 -16.13
N ALA A 71 -1.48 18.88 -16.28
CA ALA A 71 -2.64 19.07 -17.13
C ALA A 71 -2.29 18.86 -18.61
N SER A 72 -1.27 19.56 -19.12
CA SER A 72 -0.80 19.38 -20.50
C SER A 72 -0.33 17.95 -20.79
N LYS A 73 0.19 17.25 -19.78
CA LYS A 73 0.58 15.85 -19.93
C LYS A 73 -0.63 14.93 -20.08
N VAL A 74 -1.67 15.12 -19.27
CA VAL A 74 -2.92 14.34 -19.39
C VAL A 74 -3.58 14.59 -20.74
N GLU A 75 -3.63 15.83 -21.23
CA GLU A 75 -4.17 16.16 -22.56
C GLU A 75 -3.50 15.35 -23.68
N LYS A 76 -2.17 15.21 -23.64
CA LYS A 76 -1.42 14.40 -24.61
C LYS A 76 -1.70 12.91 -24.48
N LEU A 77 -1.86 12.43 -23.25
CA LEU A 77 -2.08 11.00 -22.96
C LEU A 77 -3.51 10.55 -23.25
N ALA A 78 -4.49 11.43 -23.03
CA ALA A 78 -5.92 11.13 -23.17
C ALA A 78 -6.41 11.28 -24.63
N ALA A 79 -5.54 11.66 -25.57
CA ALA A 79 -5.79 11.62 -27.03
C ALA A 79 -7.14 12.19 -27.51
N GLY A 80 -7.63 13.25 -26.86
CA GLY A 80 -8.90 13.92 -27.22
C GLY A 80 -10.13 13.48 -26.42
N SER A 81 -9.98 12.57 -25.46
CA SER A 81 -11.02 12.28 -24.46
C SER A 81 -11.39 13.51 -23.65
N LYS A 82 -12.63 13.54 -23.14
CA LYS A 82 -13.08 14.53 -22.16
C LYS A 82 -12.30 14.33 -20.86
N ILE A 83 -11.60 15.37 -20.42
CA ILE A 83 -10.80 15.37 -19.19
C ILE A 83 -11.54 16.17 -18.12
N THR A 84 -11.76 15.54 -16.97
CA THR A 84 -12.29 16.18 -15.77
C THR A 84 -11.19 16.25 -14.72
N LYS A 85 -10.92 17.45 -14.19
CA LYS A 85 -10.00 17.62 -13.06
C LYS A 85 -10.69 17.14 -11.78
N GLY A 86 -10.05 16.20 -11.08
CA GLY A 86 -10.51 15.73 -9.78
C GLY A 86 -9.86 16.50 -8.63
N PHE A 87 -9.60 15.80 -7.53
CA PHE A 87 -8.94 16.36 -6.35
C PHE A 87 -7.52 16.87 -6.67
N ALA A 88 -7.19 18.05 -6.15
CA ALA A 88 -5.90 18.68 -6.37
C ALA A 88 -5.47 19.54 -5.18
N ASN A 89 -4.23 19.38 -4.75
CA ASN A 89 -3.56 20.24 -3.80
C ASN A 89 -2.07 20.42 -4.20
N ASP A 90 -1.23 20.87 -3.27
CA ASP A 90 0.19 21.13 -3.52
C ASP A 90 1.06 19.88 -3.68
N GLU A 91 0.59 18.72 -3.24
CA GLU A 91 1.35 17.45 -3.27
C GLU A 91 0.73 16.36 -4.14
N PHE A 92 -0.57 16.42 -4.44
CA PHE A 92 -1.32 15.41 -5.18
C PHE A 92 -2.28 16.05 -6.18
N ARG A 93 -2.41 15.44 -7.36
CA ARG A 93 -3.44 15.77 -8.35
C ARG A 93 -3.95 14.52 -9.04
N ILE A 94 -5.26 14.41 -9.21
CA ILE A 94 -5.88 13.38 -10.04
C ILE A 94 -6.71 14.03 -11.16
N TYR A 95 -6.68 13.41 -12.32
CA TYR A 95 -7.49 13.76 -13.48
C TYR A 95 -8.19 12.50 -13.97
N TYR A 96 -9.39 12.66 -14.52
CA TYR A 96 -10.17 11.56 -15.06
C TYR A 96 -10.38 11.80 -16.55
N ALA A 97 -10.03 10.83 -17.39
CA ALA A 97 -10.40 10.84 -18.80
C ALA A 97 -11.53 9.85 -19.03
N GLU A 98 -12.63 10.35 -19.59
CA GLU A 98 -13.77 9.53 -20.00
C GLU A 98 -13.49 8.95 -21.39
N THR A 99 -13.48 7.62 -21.52
CA THR A 99 -13.55 6.91 -22.80
C THR A 99 -14.96 6.37 -23.02
N THR A 100 -15.21 5.74 -24.17
CA THR A 100 -16.51 5.10 -24.46
C THR A 100 -16.86 3.99 -23.46
N ASP A 101 -15.85 3.35 -22.87
CA ASP A 101 -16.01 2.10 -22.12
C ASP A 101 -15.58 2.22 -20.65
N GLU A 102 -14.69 3.16 -20.32
CA GLU A 102 -14.10 3.27 -18.98
C GLU A 102 -13.75 4.71 -18.57
N ILE A 103 -13.49 4.88 -17.28
CA ILE A 103 -12.92 6.11 -16.73
C ILE A 103 -11.48 5.80 -16.33
N ILE A 104 -10.53 6.46 -17.00
CA ILE A 104 -9.10 6.31 -16.72
C ILE A 104 -8.68 7.41 -15.75
N SER A 105 -8.11 7.01 -14.61
CA SER A 105 -7.52 7.95 -13.66
C SER A 105 -6.06 8.25 -14.02
N TYR A 106 -5.66 9.51 -14.01
CA TYR A 106 -4.28 9.97 -14.15
C TYR A 106 -3.85 10.67 -12.86
N VAL A 107 -2.89 10.08 -12.16
CA VAL A 107 -2.51 10.47 -10.80
C VAL A 107 -1.10 10.99 -10.78
N PHE A 108 -0.91 12.11 -10.10
CA PHE A 108 0.37 12.79 -9.97
C PHE A 108 0.67 13.12 -8.52
N ILE A 109 1.86 12.77 -8.06
CA ILE A 109 2.42 13.21 -6.78
C ILE A 109 3.58 14.17 -7.04
N LYS A 110 3.64 15.27 -6.28
CA LYS A 110 4.75 16.21 -6.29
C LYS A 110 5.86 15.71 -5.37
N LYS A 111 7.06 15.48 -5.90
CA LYS A 111 8.28 15.20 -5.12
C LYS A 111 9.36 16.19 -5.53
N LEU A 112 10.01 16.84 -4.57
CA LEU A 112 11.13 17.75 -4.82
C LEU A 112 10.83 18.85 -5.87
N GLY A 113 9.59 19.36 -5.87
CA GLY A 113 9.17 20.45 -6.77
C GLY A 113 8.69 20.02 -8.16
N ILE A 114 8.87 18.75 -8.53
CA ILE A 114 8.41 18.19 -9.82
C ILE A 114 7.22 17.25 -9.62
N TRP A 115 6.36 17.11 -10.63
CA TRP A 115 5.26 16.17 -10.61
C TRP A 115 5.69 14.84 -11.22
N LEU A 116 5.33 13.75 -10.54
CA LEU A 116 5.56 12.38 -10.98
C LEU A 116 4.21 11.73 -11.22
N GLN A 117 4.01 11.20 -12.42
CA GLN A 117 2.84 10.38 -12.73
C GLN A 117 2.98 9.02 -12.02
N GLU A 118 2.09 8.75 -11.06
CA GLU A 118 2.03 7.47 -10.33
C GLU A 118 0.97 6.52 -10.91
N TYR A 119 -0.01 7.01 -11.68
CA TYR A 119 -0.98 6.18 -12.39
C TYR A 119 -1.49 6.85 -13.68
N PRO A 120 -1.79 6.08 -14.76
CA PRO A 120 -1.28 4.75 -15.02
C PRO A 120 0.25 4.76 -15.19
N PHE A 121 0.95 3.69 -14.81
CA PHE A 121 2.39 3.60 -14.96
C PHE A 121 2.85 2.21 -15.47
N ASP A 122 3.08 2.14 -16.79
CA ASP A 122 3.51 0.97 -17.58
C ASP A 122 2.55 -0.25 -17.63
N ARG A 123 2.53 -0.94 -18.78
CA ARG A 123 1.71 -2.13 -19.13
C ARG A 123 1.85 -3.30 -18.16
N TYR A 124 2.94 -3.36 -17.39
CA TYR A 124 3.20 -4.42 -16.40
C TYR A 124 2.80 -4.05 -14.98
N ASN A 125 2.49 -2.77 -14.72
CA ASN A 125 2.08 -2.26 -13.42
C ASN A 125 0.75 -1.53 -13.60
N LYS A 126 -0.31 -2.33 -13.83
CA LYS A 126 -1.63 -1.89 -13.40
C LYS A 126 -1.46 -1.53 -11.93
N ASN A 127 -1.55 -0.26 -11.59
CA ASN A 127 -1.66 0.13 -10.20
C ASN A 127 -3.01 -0.42 -9.75
N ILE A 128 -3.00 -1.67 -9.26
CA ILE A 128 -4.15 -2.37 -8.65
C ILE A 128 -4.57 -1.59 -7.37
N SER A 129 -3.75 -0.64 -6.95
CA SER A 129 -3.64 -0.17 -5.58
C SER A 129 -4.51 1.00 -5.19
N GLY A 130 -4.95 1.83 -6.16
CA GLY A 130 -5.73 3.03 -5.85
C GLY A 130 -5.08 3.95 -4.80
N ILE A 131 -3.77 3.92 -4.56
CA ILE A 131 -3.13 4.69 -3.49
C ILE A 131 -1.82 5.34 -3.91
N SER A 132 -1.63 6.59 -3.50
CA SER A 132 -0.44 7.40 -3.76
C SER A 132 0.06 8.06 -2.47
N PHE A 133 1.39 8.20 -2.34
CA PHE A 133 2.01 8.70 -1.11
C PHE A 133 2.61 10.10 -1.32
N GLY A 134 2.00 11.09 -0.66
CA GLY A 134 2.53 12.44 -0.50
C GLY A 134 3.55 12.55 0.63
N ARG A 135 3.86 13.79 1.01
CA ARG A 135 4.72 14.09 2.16
C ARG A 135 3.96 13.98 3.47
N ASN A 136 2.74 14.52 3.50
CA ASN A 136 1.94 14.60 4.72
C ASN A 136 0.72 13.68 4.70
N HIS A 137 0.34 13.17 3.52
CA HIS A 137 -0.85 12.33 3.37
C HIS A 137 -0.62 11.17 2.41
N ALA A 138 -1.33 10.07 2.63
CA ALA A 138 -1.63 9.09 1.61
C ALA A 138 -2.97 9.45 0.95
N TYR A 139 -3.07 9.16 -0.34
CA TYR A 139 -4.25 9.47 -1.15
C TYR A 139 -4.82 8.18 -1.67
N TYR A 140 -5.95 7.74 -1.11
CA TYR A 140 -6.65 6.55 -1.58
C TYR A 140 -7.79 6.96 -2.53
N TYR A 141 -7.84 6.37 -3.71
CA TYR A 141 -8.68 6.77 -4.84
C TYR A 141 -9.12 5.55 -5.67
N GLY A 142 -10.31 5.64 -6.23
CA GLY A 142 -10.95 4.52 -6.94
C GLY A 142 -12.40 4.80 -7.30
N ASN A 143 -13.06 3.79 -7.85
CA ASN A 143 -14.51 3.78 -8.07
C ASN A 143 -15.14 3.17 -6.82
N PHE A 144 -15.91 3.96 -6.06
CA PHE A 144 -16.56 3.53 -4.82
C PHE A 144 -18.09 3.66 -4.98
N ALA A 145 -18.84 3.03 -4.07
CA ALA A 145 -20.30 3.04 -4.02
C ALA A 145 -20.93 4.44 -3.90
N LEU A 146 -20.19 5.39 -3.33
CA LEU A 146 -20.45 6.84 -3.28
C LEU A 146 -21.77 7.23 -2.62
N ASN A 147 -22.04 6.62 -1.45
CA ASN A 147 -23.05 7.04 -0.48
C ASN A 147 -22.42 7.88 0.65
N ASP A 148 -22.85 9.13 0.73
CA ASP A 148 -22.23 10.14 1.61
C ASP A 148 -22.39 9.84 3.12
N GLU A 149 -23.30 8.93 3.51
CA GLU A 149 -23.50 8.55 4.92
C GLU A 149 -22.50 7.51 5.43
N TYR A 150 -22.02 6.61 4.56
CA TYR A 150 -21.23 5.44 4.98
C TYR A 150 -19.89 5.31 4.28
N ASP A 151 -19.65 5.98 3.15
CA ASP A 151 -18.35 5.97 2.47
C ASP A 151 -17.34 6.84 3.22
N LEU A 152 -16.69 6.24 4.22
CA LEU A 152 -15.70 6.92 5.04
C LEU A 152 -14.60 5.95 5.48
N VAL A 153 -13.46 6.55 5.80
CA VAL A 153 -12.36 5.88 6.48
C VAL A 153 -12.36 6.28 7.95
N VAL A 154 -12.25 5.33 8.87
CA VAL A 154 -12.10 5.60 10.31
C VAL A 154 -10.66 5.34 10.72
N ASP A 155 -10.01 6.33 11.33
CA ASP A 155 -8.67 6.15 11.91
C ASP A 155 -8.72 5.36 13.23
N ASP A 156 -7.55 4.96 13.73
CA ASP A 156 -7.41 4.22 15.00
C ASP A 156 -7.98 4.95 16.23
N ARG A 157 -8.23 6.26 16.13
CA ARG A 157 -8.84 7.09 17.19
C ARG A 157 -10.34 7.27 17.02
N GLY A 158 -10.94 6.67 16.00
CA GLY A 158 -12.36 6.80 15.67
C GLY A 158 -12.70 8.06 14.86
N ASN A 159 -11.71 8.83 14.40
CA ASN A 159 -11.97 10.01 13.58
C ASN A 159 -12.37 9.57 12.16
N LYS A 160 -13.41 10.21 11.64
CA LYS A 160 -13.95 9.94 10.31
C LYS A 160 -13.26 10.81 9.27
N ILE A 161 -12.79 10.19 8.19
CA ILE A 161 -12.18 10.81 7.02
C ILE A 161 -13.12 10.57 5.85
N TYR A 162 -13.73 11.64 5.36
CA TYR A 162 -14.65 11.61 4.23
C TYR A 162 -13.92 11.82 2.90
N PRO A 163 -14.40 11.23 1.81
CA PRO A 163 -13.78 11.37 0.51
C PRO A 163 -14.06 12.74 -0.11
N ASN A 164 -13.12 13.20 -0.94
CA ASN A 164 -13.36 14.28 -1.88
C ASN A 164 -13.99 13.70 -3.14
N ILE A 165 -15.25 14.04 -3.40
CA ILE A 165 -16.03 13.48 -4.51
C ILE A 165 -15.87 14.33 -5.77
N THR A 166 -15.57 13.67 -6.89
CA THR A 166 -15.60 14.26 -8.23
C THR A 166 -16.76 13.67 -9.03
N ASN A 167 -17.65 14.52 -9.54
CA ASN A 167 -18.77 14.08 -10.38
C ASN A 167 -18.34 13.97 -11.85
N LEU A 168 -18.47 12.79 -12.44
CA LEU A 168 -18.09 12.45 -13.82
C LEU A 168 -19.32 12.21 -14.72
N GLY A 169 -20.49 12.72 -14.32
CA GLY A 169 -21.75 12.55 -15.05
C GLY A 169 -22.47 11.26 -14.65
N SER A 170 -22.18 10.14 -15.33
CA SER A 170 -22.81 8.84 -15.06
C SER A 170 -22.16 8.07 -13.91
N LYS A 171 -20.99 8.51 -13.46
CA LYS A 171 -20.22 7.93 -12.36
C LYS A 171 -19.72 9.04 -11.45
N LYS A 172 -19.43 8.70 -10.20
CA LYS A 172 -18.68 9.54 -9.28
C LYS A 172 -17.31 8.86 -9.04
N ALA A 173 -16.32 9.63 -8.63
CA ALA A 173 -15.04 9.12 -8.15
C ALA A 173 -14.69 9.79 -6.81
N ALA A 174 -13.98 9.07 -5.93
CA ALA A 174 -13.60 9.59 -4.62
C ALA A 174 -12.08 9.56 -4.41
N VAL A 175 -11.60 10.53 -3.62
CA VAL A 175 -10.23 10.59 -3.10
C VAL A 175 -10.26 10.86 -1.60
N TYR A 176 -9.81 9.88 -0.82
CA TYR A 176 -9.55 10.02 0.60
C TYR A 176 -8.15 10.60 0.82
N GLN A 177 -8.08 11.67 1.61
CA GLN A 177 -6.82 12.26 2.03
C GLN A 177 -6.51 11.80 3.47
N ILE A 178 -5.64 10.81 3.59
CA ILE A 178 -5.34 10.10 4.82
C ILE A 178 -4.07 10.70 5.45
N PRO A 179 -4.13 11.31 6.64
CA PRO A 179 -2.94 11.88 7.29
C PRO A 179 -1.84 10.85 7.53
N LEU A 180 -0.60 11.18 7.23
CA LEU A 180 0.55 10.36 7.56
C LEU A 180 1.21 10.87 8.84
N ASN A 181 1.48 9.95 9.75
CA ASN A 181 2.40 10.13 10.86
C ASN A 181 3.67 9.34 10.55
N SER A 182 4.78 10.04 10.36
CA SER A 182 6.04 9.44 9.90
C SER A 182 6.72 8.52 10.90
N LYS A 183 6.20 8.43 12.13
CA LYS A 183 6.79 7.63 13.21
C LYS A 183 6.02 6.34 13.52
N ASP A 184 4.76 6.26 13.08
CA ASP A 184 3.85 5.21 13.54
C ASP A 184 3.31 4.40 12.35
N LYS A 185 3.14 3.10 12.56
CA LYS A 185 2.20 2.32 11.74
C LYS A 185 0.80 2.85 12.04
N ILE A 186 0.01 3.08 11.00
CA ILE A 186 -1.36 3.60 11.17
C ILE A 186 -2.32 2.71 10.41
N SER A 187 -3.43 2.38 11.06
CA SER A 187 -4.47 1.53 10.52
C SER A 187 -5.76 2.34 10.33
N TYR A 188 -6.48 2.01 9.27
CA TYR A 188 -7.65 2.74 8.83
C TYR A 188 -8.74 1.76 8.40
N CYS A 189 -9.87 1.76 9.09
CA CYS A 189 -11.00 0.88 8.80
C CYS A 189 -11.91 1.49 7.74
N PHE A 190 -12.37 0.68 6.77
CA PHE A 190 -13.38 1.12 5.81
C PHE A 190 -14.79 0.93 6.33
N VAL A 191 -15.63 1.90 5.97
CA VAL A 191 -17.07 1.79 6.04
C VAL A 191 -17.56 1.97 4.61
N ASP A 192 -18.31 1.00 4.07
CA ASP A 192 -18.86 1.00 2.70
C ASP A 192 -20.38 0.78 2.76
N SER A 193 -21.07 1.30 1.75
CA SER A 193 -22.50 1.50 1.64
C SER A 193 -23.22 0.63 0.63
N GLU A 194 -22.54 0.02 -0.35
CA GLU A 194 -23.24 -0.75 -1.40
C GLU A 194 -23.95 -2.00 -0.82
N ASN A 195 -23.44 -2.47 0.31
CA ASN A 195 -24.17 -3.10 1.38
C ASN A 195 -23.39 -2.76 2.64
N VAL A 196 -24.00 -2.42 3.78
CA VAL A 196 -23.22 -2.15 4.99
C VAL A 196 -22.38 -3.40 5.30
N VAL A 197 -21.09 -3.38 4.94
CA VAL A 197 -20.10 -4.40 5.28
C VAL A 197 -19.71 -4.13 6.72
N ASN A 198 -20.69 -4.24 7.62
CA ASN A 198 -20.45 -4.23 9.05
C ASN A 198 -19.94 -5.62 9.47
N LYS A 199 -19.46 -5.68 10.71
CA LYS A 199 -18.95 -6.93 11.30
C LYS A 199 -19.97 -8.07 11.19
N GLU A 200 -21.26 -7.78 11.29
CA GLU A 200 -22.33 -8.77 11.19
C GLU A 200 -22.47 -9.33 9.77
N LYS A 201 -22.51 -8.48 8.75
CA LYS A 201 -22.56 -8.92 7.35
C LYS A 201 -21.31 -9.73 6.98
N LEU A 202 -20.13 -9.24 7.34
CA LEU A 202 -18.88 -9.96 7.11
C LEU A 202 -18.86 -11.35 7.74
N PHE A 203 -19.47 -11.46 8.92
CA PHE A 203 -19.65 -12.72 9.60
C PHE A 203 -20.66 -13.62 8.88
N LEU A 204 -21.84 -13.11 8.50
CA LEU A 204 -22.87 -13.89 7.79
C LEU A 204 -22.40 -14.37 6.41
N ASP A 205 -21.60 -13.56 5.70
CA ASP A 205 -20.96 -13.91 4.43
C ASP A 205 -19.78 -14.90 4.61
N GLY A 206 -19.41 -15.19 5.86
CA GLY A 206 -18.43 -16.19 6.22
C GLY A 206 -18.78 -17.57 5.66
N LYS A 207 -17.77 -18.38 5.36
CA LYS A 207 -17.93 -19.71 4.76
C LYS A 207 -17.89 -20.80 5.84
N VAL A 208 -18.78 -21.76 5.71
CA VAL A 208 -18.77 -23.03 6.45
C VAL A 208 -18.60 -24.17 5.46
N LYS A 209 -17.58 -25.00 5.66
CA LYS A 209 -17.30 -26.18 4.86
C LYS A 209 -17.26 -27.42 5.74
N PHE A 210 -18.13 -28.37 5.43
CA PHE A 210 -18.14 -29.71 6.01
C PHE A 210 -17.32 -30.62 5.11
N TYR A 211 -16.29 -31.23 5.66
CA TYR A 211 -15.34 -32.08 4.96
C TYR A 211 -15.35 -33.48 5.54
N LYS A 212 -15.72 -34.48 4.73
CA LYS A 212 -15.77 -35.88 5.11
C LYS A 212 -14.88 -36.69 4.18
N TYR A 213 -13.90 -37.38 4.73
CA TYR A 213 -13.05 -38.35 4.04
C TYR A 213 -13.23 -39.72 4.67
N VAL A 214 -13.54 -40.74 3.87
CA VAL A 214 -13.70 -42.13 4.30
C VAL A 214 -13.18 -43.05 3.20
N ASN A 215 -12.21 -43.91 3.52
CA ASN A 215 -11.71 -44.96 2.62
C ASN A 215 -11.31 -44.44 1.22
N GLY A 216 -10.63 -43.30 1.13
CA GLY A 216 -10.21 -42.72 -0.15
C GLY A 216 -11.24 -41.79 -0.81
N ASN A 217 -12.49 -41.78 -0.35
CA ASN A 217 -13.55 -40.96 -0.91
C ASN A 217 -13.72 -39.66 -0.11
N THR A 218 -13.90 -38.54 -0.81
CA THR A 218 -14.11 -37.22 -0.23
C THR A 218 -15.51 -36.71 -0.57
N THR A 219 -16.24 -36.25 0.45
CA THR A 219 -17.51 -35.53 0.33
C THR A 219 -17.32 -34.14 0.96
N GLU A 220 -17.73 -33.10 0.23
CA GLU A 220 -17.67 -31.71 0.71
C GLU A 220 -19.03 -31.03 0.54
N TYR A 221 -19.46 -30.31 1.58
CA TYR A 221 -20.61 -29.42 1.51
C TYR A 221 -20.19 -28.03 1.99
N CYS A 222 -20.54 -27.00 1.22
CA CYS A 222 -20.19 -25.62 1.49
C CYS A 222 -21.47 -24.79 1.61
N SER A 223 -21.52 -23.89 2.57
CA SER A 223 -22.58 -22.90 2.76
C SER A 223 -21.98 -21.62 3.36
N THR A 224 -22.72 -20.52 3.36
CA THR A 224 -22.38 -19.36 4.18
C THR A 224 -22.88 -19.53 5.62
N ILE A 225 -22.34 -18.76 6.57
CA ILE A 225 -22.84 -18.72 7.94
C ILE A 225 -24.30 -18.24 7.94
N GLY A 226 -24.63 -17.26 7.10
CA GLY A 226 -25.99 -16.74 6.93
C GLY A 226 -26.98 -17.79 6.42
N GLU A 227 -26.65 -18.47 5.33
CA GLU A 227 -27.45 -19.58 4.79
C GLU A 227 -27.63 -20.68 5.83
N LEU A 228 -26.57 -21.06 6.56
CA LEU A 228 -26.65 -22.10 7.58
C LEU A 228 -27.53 -21.67 8.75
N LYS A 229 -27.47 -20.40 9.16
CA LYS A 229 -28.37 -19.85 10.19
C LYS A 229 -29.83 -19.89 9.76
N GLU A 230 -30.12 -19.60 8.49
CA GLU A 230 -31.48 -19.56 7.96
C GLU A 230 -32.05 -20.96 7.70
N GLU A 231 -31.33 -21.82 6.97
CA GLU A 231 -31.82 -23.12 6.52
C GLU A 231 -31.63 -24.23 7.55
N LYS A 232 -30.55 -24.14 8.36
CA LYS A 232 -30.12 -25.18 9.31
C LYS A 232 -29.67 -24.57 10.63
N GLY A 233 -30.44 -23.61 11.17
CA GLY A 233 -30.04 -22.86 12.38
C GLY A 233 -29.68 -23.71 13.60
N TYR A 234 -30.31 -24.89 13.74
CA TYR A 234 -29.92 -25.88 14.73
C TYR A 234 -28.47 -26.37 14.56
N LEU A 235 -28.06 -26.69 13.33
CA LEU A 235 -26.71 -27.15 13.02
C LEU A 235 -25.67 -26.05 13.27
N TRP A 236 -25.99 -24.81 12.90
CA TRP A 236 -25.12 -23.67 13.23
C TRP A 236 -24.98 -23.48 14.74
N THR A 237 -26.07 -23.61 15.51
CA THR A 237 -26.03 -23.54 16.98
C THR A 237 -25.10 -24.59 17.59
N LEU A 238 -25.05 -25.80 17.01
CA LEU A 238 -24.11 -26.84 17.47
C LEU A 238 -22.65 -26.46 17.18
N ILE A 239 -22.39 -25.84 16.02
CA ILE A 239 -21.05 -25.36 15.66
C ILE A 239 -20.62 -24.22 16.58
N GLU A 240 -21.51 -23.26 16.88
CA GLU A 240 -21.24 -22.19 17.85
C GLU A 240 -20.90 -22.77 19.22
N LYS A 241 -21.68 -23.73 19.72
CA LYS A 241 -21.38 -24.41 20.99
C LYS A 241 -20.02 -25.09 21.01
N CYS A 242 -19.60 -25.72 19.91
CA CYS A 242 -18.24 -26.27 19.80
C CYS A 242 -17.19 -25.16 19.97
N ILE A 243 -17.33 -24.06 19.23
CA ILE A 243 -16.39 -22.93 19.27
C ILE A 243 -16.36 -22.30 20.67
N GLU A 244 -17.51 -22.12 21.32
CA GLU A 244 -17.62 -21.56 22.68
C GLU A 244 -17.06 -22.48 23.76
N SER A 245 -17.01 -23.80 23.51
CA SER A 245 -16.47 -24.79 24.46
C SER A 245 -14.94 -24.89 24.49
N THR A 246 -14.26 -24.07 23.69
CA THR A 246 -12.79 -24.06 23.58
C THR A 246 -12.15 -23.83 24.95
N ASP A 247 -11.30 -24.77 25.38
CA ASP A 247 -10.48 -24.59 26.58
C ASP A 247 -9.17 -23.85 26.24
N GLU A 248 -9.27 -22.53 26.15
CA GLU A 248 -8.12 -21.65 25.85
C GLU A 248 -7.03 -21.69 26.94
N SER A 249 -7.30 -22.27 28.12
CA SER A 249 -6.30 -22.39 29.19
C SER A 249 -5.29 -23.51 28.97
N HIS A 250 -5.55 -24.43 28.04
CA HIS A 250 -4.69 -25.57 27.73
C HIS A 250 -4.50 -25.72 26.20
N GLU A 251 -3.59 -24.96 25.61
CA GLU A 251 -3.15 -25.19 24.23
C GLU A 251 -2.53 -26.59 24.08
N ILE A 252 -2.88 -27.29 23.00
CA ILE A 252 -2.29 -28.57 22.62
C ILE A 252 -0.97 -28.31 21.87
N PRO A 253 0.20 -28.60 22.49
CA PRO A 253 1.49 -28.43 21.81
C PRO A 253 1.55 -29.35 20.59
N ASP A 254 2.07 -28.85 19.47
CA ASP A 254 2.19 -29.60 18.21
C ASP A 254 0.87 -30.15 17.64
N GLY A 255 -0.30 -29.65 18.07
CA GLY A 255 -1.62 -30.03 17.52
C GLY A 255 -1.79 -29.79 16.02
N ARG A 256 -0.81 -29.13 15.39
CA ARG A 256 -0.72 -28.84 13.95
C ARG A 256 0.05 -29.91 13.16
N VAL A 257 0.72 -30.85 13.82
CA VAL A 257 1.52 -31.90 13.15
C VAL A 257 0.59 -33.00 12.65
N TYR A 258 0.27 -32.95 11.35
CA TYR A 258 -0.47 -34.01 10.66
C TYR A 258 0.49 -35.08 10.13
N LYS A 259 0.22 -36.36 10.41
CA LYS A 259 0.89 -37.47 9.70
C LYS A 259 0.31 -37.55 8.29
N SER A 260 1.14 -37.85 7.29
CA SER A 260 0.63 -38.08 5.93
C SER A 260 -0.36 -39.24 5.96
N GLY A 261 -1.58 -39.01 5.45
CA GLY A 261 -2.69 -39.96 5.56
C GLY A 261 -2.31 -41.36 5.06
N VAL A 262 -2.77 -42.38 5.79
CA VAL A 262 -2.60 -43.79 5.46
C VAL A 262 -3.88 -44.30 4.78
N PRO A 263 -3.80 -45.25 3.83
CA PRO A 263 -5.00 -45.90 3.30
C PRO A 263 -5.87 -46.49 4.43
N GLY A 264 -7.12 -46.03 4.55
CA GLY A 264 -8.06 -46.42 5.61
C GLY A 264 -8.45 -45.31 6.59
N ASP A 265 -7.85 -44.12 6.47
CA ASP A 265 -8.18 -43.01 7.36
C ASP A 265 -9.63 -42.52 7.19
N THR A 266 -10.23 -42.13 8.31
CA THR A 266 -11.54 -41.45 8.37
C THR A 266 -11.32 -40.07 8.97
N ILE A 267 -11.63 -39.02 8.21
CA ILE A 267 -11.40 -37.62 8.62
C ILE A 267 -12.68 -36.82 8.45
N TRP A 268 -13.22 -36.28 9.54
CA TRP A 268 -14.41 -35.44 9.54
C TRP A 268 -14.05 -34.09 10.15
N LYS A 269 -14.22 -33.01 9.37
CA LYS A 269 -13.83 -31.66 9.75
C LYS A 269 -14.89 -30.63 9.38
N ILE A 270 -15.03 -29.61 10.20
CA ILE A 270 -15.80 -28.40 9.90
C ILE A 270 -14.83 -27.25 9.83
N TYR A 271 -14.76 -26.60 8.67
CA TYR A 271 -14.02 -25.36 8.49
C TYR A 271 -14.98 -24.19 8.52
N VAL A 272 -14.72 -23.20 9.35
CA VAL A 272 -15.47 -21.94 9.40
C VAL A 272 -14.48 -20.81 9.15
N SER A 273 -14.80 -19.86 8.27
CA SER A 273 -13.92 -18.72 8.02
C SER A 273 -14.70 -17.47 7.65
N TYR A 274 -14.37 -16.33 8.25
CA TYR A 274 -15.00 -15.05 7.91
C TYR A 274 -14.00 -13.89 8.02
N ASN A 275 -14.29 -12.82 7.29
CA ASN A 275 -13.50 -11.59 7.32
C ASN A 275 -13.92 -10.75 8.54
N THR A 276 -13.01 -9.98 9.13
CA THR A 276 -13.28 -9.12 10.29
C THR A 276 -13.34 -7.64 9.96
N GLY A 277 -13.02 -7.28 8.72
CA GLY A 277 -13.06 -5.91 8.20
C GLY A 277 -11.93 -5.67 7.22
N ASP A 278 -12.14 -4.72 6.31
CA ASP A 278 -11.08 -4.21 5.45
C ASP A 278 -10.36 -3.05 6.14
N PHE A 279 -9.03 -3.11 6.12
CA PHE A 279 -8.18 -2.11 6.73
C PHE A 279 -7.11 -1.66 5.74
N ILE A 280 -6.76 -0.37 5.77
CA ILE A 280 -5.51 0.11 5.17
C ILE A 280 -4.48 0.21 6.29
N ASN A 281 -3.41 -0.57 6.16
CA ASN A 281 -2.21 -0.41 6.98
C ASN A 281 -1.20 0.46 6.23
N LEU A 282 -0.79 1.59 6.82
CA LEU A 282 0.23 2.47 6.26
C LEU A 282 1.51 2.41 7.11
N GLU A 283 2.61 2.00 6.47
CA GLU A 283 3.93 1.89 7.12
C GLU A 283 4.91 2.96 6.60
N PRO A 284 5.54 3.76 7.49
CA PRO A 284 6.54 4.74 7.09
C PRO A 284 7.71 4.13 6.31
N GLY A 285 8.08 4.77 5.20
CA GLY A 285 9.26 4.39 4.41
C GLY A 285 9.08 3.14 3.54
N ARG A 286 7.89 2.53 3.52
CA ARG A 286 7.57 1.35 2.70
C ARG A 286 6.35 1.62 1.83
N LYS A 287 6.31 1.03 0.63
CA LYS A 287 5.13 1.05 -0.26
C LYS A 287 4.23 -0.16 0.06
N GLY A 288 3.89 -0.35 1.32
CA GLY A 288 3.06 -1.47 1.77
C GLY A 288 1.72 -0.96 2.29
N TYR A 289 0.63 -1.46 1.70
CA TYR A 289 -0.71 -1.50 2.28
C TYR A 289 -1.26 -2.90 1.96
N ASP A 290 -1.99 -3.51 2.89
CA ASP A 290 -2.63 -4.82 2.71
C ASP A 290 -3.97 -4.81 3.41
N TRP A 291 -4.83 -5.68 2.91
CA TRP A 291 -6.25 -5.70 3.15
C TRP A 291 -6.64 -6.87 4.05
N THR A 292 -7.80 -6.69 4.69
CA THR A 292 -8.64 -7.68 5.36
C THR A 292 -8.05 -8.47 6.53
N GLY A 293 -8.60 -8.24 7.73
CA GLY A 293 -8.48 -9.19 8.84
C GLY A 293 -9.42 -10.39 8.63
N SER A 294 -9.06 -11.56 9.15
CA SER A 294 -9.91 -12.77 9.06
C SER A 294 -9.72 -13.71 10.24
N VAL A 295 -10.78 -14.46 10.55
CA VAL A 295 -10.79 -15.52 11.55
C VAL A 295 -11.17 -16.82 10.86
N SER A 296 -10.48 -17.90 11.22
CA SER A 296 -10.77 -19.24 10.73
C SER A 296 -10.75 -20.26 11.87
N PHE A 297 -11.66 -21.22 11.80
CA PHE A 297 -11.77 -22.36 12.70
C PHE A 297 -11.70 -23.65 11.91
N ASN A 298 -11.03 -24.65 12.46
CA ASN A 298 -10.93 -26.00 11.92
C ASN A 298 -11.26 -26.99 13.04
N ILE A 299 -12.51 -27.42 13.10
CA ILE A 299 -13.01 -28.34 14.13
C ILE A 299 -12.85 -29.76 13.60
N GLU A 300 -12.10 -30.60 14.31
CA GLU A 300 -11.85 -31.99 13.95
C GLU A 300 -12.71 -32.95 14.77
N LEU A 301 -13.69 -33.58 14.12
CA LEU A 301 -14.63 -34.52 14.75
C LEU A 301 -14.03 -35.92 14.79
N LYS A 302 -13.50 -36.37 13.65
CA LYS A 302 -12.79 -37.65 13.49
C LYS A 302 -11.51 -37.40 12.71
N GLY A 303 -10.46 -38.13 13.05
CA GLY A 303 -9.16 -38.01 12.39
C GLY A 303 -8.03 -38.30 13.36
N GLN A 304 -6.96 -37.53 13.23
CA GLN A 304 -5.75 -37.66 14.04
C GLN A 304 -5.91 -37.02 15.43
N HIS A 305 -6.61 -35.89 15.51
CA HIS A 305 -6.81 -35.11 16.73
C HIS A 305 -8.32 -34.86 16.94
N PRO A 306 -9.14 -35.90 17.17
CA PRO A 306 -10.57 -35.74 17.35
C PRO A 306 -10.87 -34.94 18.62
N GLY A 307 -11.91 -34.10 18.59
CA GLY A 307 -12.27 -33.25 19.73
C GLY A 307 -11.42 -31.99 19.84
N THR A 308 -10.81 -31.54 18.74
CA THR A 308 -9.97 -30.34 18.73
C THR A 308 -10.46 -29.27 17.78
N ILE A 309 -10.10 -28.02 18.08
CA ILE A 309 -10.30 -26.87 17.20
C ILE A 309 -8.96 -26.20 16.93
N GLY A 310 -8.60 -26.08 15.65
CA GLY A 310 -7.55 -25.18 15.20
C GLY A 310 -8.15 -23.81 14.96
N MET A 311 -7.65 -22.80 15.66
CA MET A 311 -8.10 -21.42 15.52
C MET A 311 -6.99 -20.62 14.85
N TYR A 312 -7.36 -19.78 13.87
CA TYR A 312 -6.44 -18.98 13.08
C TYR A 312 -6.96 -17.55 13.01
N TRP A 313 -6.18 -16.62 13.55
CA TRP A 313 -6.48 -15.20 13.53
C TRP A 313 -5.47 -14.47 12.69
N ARG A 314 -5.97 -13.71 11.72
CA ARG A 314 -5.18 -12.79 10.93
C ARG A 314 -5.73 -11.41 11.20
N ASP A 315 -5.06 -10.68 12.07
CA ASP A 315 -5.37 -9.27 12.28
C ASP A 315 -4.21 -8.41 11.79
N TYR A 316 -4.30 -7.94 10.55
CA TYR A 316 -3.24 -7.11 10.00
C TYR A 316 -3.25 -5.68 10.55
N THR A 317 -4.21 -5.27 11.40
CA THR A 317 -4.21 -3.92 11.99
C THR A 317 -2.99 -3.68 12.88
N GLU A 318 -2.42 -4.72 13.50
CA GLU A 318 -1.27 -4.58 14.41
C GLU A 318 0.06 -5.08 13.81
N PHE A 319 0.05 -5.99 12.83
CA PHE A 319 1.27 -6.57 12.25
C PHE A 319 1.77 -5.87 10.97
N SER A 320 3.09 -5.83 10.77
CA SER A 320 3.64 -5.35 9.49
C SER A 320 3.31 -6.32 8.35
N LEU A 321 3.09 -5.78 7.16
CA LEU A 321 2.84 -6.56 5.94
C LEU A 321 4.04 -7.39 5.49
N TYR A 322 5.21 -7.02 5.98
CA TYR A 322 6.48 -7.69 5.71
C TYR A 322 6.85 -8.65 6.84
N ASP A 323 6.28 -8.44 8.02
CA ASP A 323 6.27 -9.38 9.12
C ASP A 323 4.98 -10.20 9.06
N LYS A 324 4.54 -10.60 7.84
CA LYS A 324 3.53 -11.64 7.61
C LYS A 324 4.04 -12.97 8.16
N ILE A 325 4.19 -13.03 9.46
CA ILE A 325 4.15 -14.25 10.22
C ILE A 325 2.76 -14.79 9.94
N SER A 326 2.70 -16.08 9.59
CA SER A 326 1.48 -16.87 9.65
C SER A 326 0.67 -16.39 10.86
N GLY A 327 -0.52 -15.84 10.65
CA GLY A 327 -1.34 -15.27 11.73
C GLY A 327 -1.40 -16.18 12.96
N GLU A 328 -1.76 -15.60 14.11
CA GLU A 328 -1.83 -16.35 15.35
C GLU A 328 -2.64 -17.62 15.15
N SER A 329 -2.06 -18.73 15.59
CA SER A 329 -2.75 -20.01 15.49
C SER A 329 -2.41 -20.88 16.67
N ALA A 330 -3.45 -21.50 17.19
CA ALA A 330 -3.43 -22.36 18.35
C ALA A 330 -4.42 -23.51 18.14
N VAL A 331 -4.20 -24.61 18.85
CA VAL A 331 -5.09 -25.78 18.81
C VAL A 331 -5.51 -26.09 20.23
N TYR A 332 -6.81 -26.25 20.44
CA TYR A 332 -7.40 -26.48 21.76
C TYR A 332 -8.35 -27.67 21.74
N ASN A 333 -8.65 -28.20 22.92
CA ASN A 333 -9.74 -29.16 23.09
C ASN A 333 -11.08 -28.43 23.02
N VAL A 334 -12.09 -29.11 22.46
CA VAL A 334 -13.48 -28.68 22.40
C VAL A 334 -14.42 -29.83 22.73
N VAL A 335 -15.61 -29.49 23.22
CA VAL A 335 -16.71 -30.43 23.38
C VAL A 335 -17.49 -30.49 22.08
N ILE A 336 -17.54 -31.66 21.45
CA ILE A 336 -18.29 -31.88 20.22
C ILE A 336 -19.64 -32.52 20.56
N PRO A 337 -20.78 -31.84 20.31
CA PRO A 337 -22.10 -32.42 20.47
C PRO A 337 -22.28 -33.70 19.65
N GLU A 338 -22.93 -34.72 20.24
CA GLU A 338 -23.19 -36.00 19.57
C GLU A 338 -23.96 -35.83 18.25
N GLU A 339 -24.80 -34.80 18.16
CA GLU A 339 -25.61 -34.52 17.00
C GLU A 339 -24.80 -34.04 15.79
N LEU A 340 -23.62 -33.46 16.00
CA LEU A 340 -22.69 -33.18 14.90
C LEU A 340 -22.09 -34.46 14.33
N TYR A 341 -21.80 -35.46 15.17
CA TYR A 341 -21.36 -36.77 14.69
C TYR A 341 -22.43 -37.44 13.85
N LYS A 342 -23.69 -37.43 14.31
CA LYS A 342 -24.84 -37.98 13.57
C LYS A 342 -25.02 -37.28 12.23
N TYR A 343 -24.92 -35.95 12.19
CA TYR A 343 -25.00 -35.20 10.94
C TYR A 343 -23.93 -35.62 9.92
N PHE A 344 -22.68 -35.82 10.36
CA PHE A 344 -21.62 -36.33 9.49
C PHE A 344 -21.80 -37.79 9.07
N GLU A 345 -22.56 -38.60 9.81
CA GLU A 345 -22.90 -39.96 9.40
C GLU A 345 -23.90 -39.96 8.23
N GLU A 346 -24.77 -38.96 8.18
CA GLU A 346 -25.83 -38.79 7.17
C GLU A 346 -25.35 -38.15 5.85
N ILE A 347 -24.30 -37.31 5.88
CA ILE A 347 -23.61 -36.76 4.69
C ILE A 347 -22.74 -37.83 4.04
#